data_AF-A0A0V1AQK8-F1
#
_entry.id   AF-A0A0V1AQK8-F1
#
_cell.length_a   1.000
_cell.length_b   1.000
_cell.length_c   1.000
_cell.angle_alpha   90.00
_cell.angle_beta   90.00
_cell.angle_gamma   90.00
#
_symmetry.space_group_name_H-M   'P 1'
#
loop_
_entity.id
_entity.type
_entity.pdbx_description
1 polymer ?
#
loop_
_entity_poly.entity_id
_entity_poly.type
_entity_poly.pdbx_seq_one_letter_code
_entity_poly.pdbx_strand_id
1 'polypeptide(L)'
;MSFDPENLFMVVYKLLRQVELDFSHRLDVFMLCRNQFKFTNHHDAHDYKPLPVALESGEGIFVWDVDGRLYFDFLSAYSAVNQGHCHPKIIEALKKQDGRLTLCSRGTNSNVLGEYEKFMTNLFGYDKLLPINSGVEGCESAMKLARRWAYDAK
;
A
#
# COMPACT_ATOMS: atom_id res chain seq x y z
N MET A 1 -26.19 15.18 -7.66
CA MET A 1 -25.92 14.44 -6.40
C MET A 1 -24.45 14.60 -6.10
N SER A 2 -24.11 15.56 -5.23
CA SER A 2 -22.73 15.79 -4.79
C SER A 2 -22.34 14.73 -3.76
N PHE A 3 -21.23 14.04 -4.02
CA PHE A 3 -20.59 13.14 -3.08
C PHE A 3 -20.03 13.97 -1.92
N ASP A 4 -20.54 13.76 -0.71
CA ASP A 4 -20.06 14.41 0.50
C ASP A 4 -19.08 13.47 1.24
N PRO A 5 -17.76 13.67 1.11
CA PRO A 5 -16.75 12.80 1.70
C PRO A 5 -16.72 12.85 3.24
N GLU A 6 -17.33 13.85 3.89
CA GLU A 6 -17.38 13.92 5.35
C GLU A 6 -18.29 12.85 5.96
N ASN A 7 -19.31 12.40 5.21
CA ASN A 7 -20.30 11.46 5.72
C ASN A 7 -19.78 10.01 5.76
N LEU A 8 -18.94 9.60 4.80
CA LEU A 8 -18.27 8.30 4.83
C LEU A 8 -17.20 8.25 5.95
N PHE A 9 -16.50 9.37 6.15
CA PHE A 9 -15.46 9.54 7.16
C PHE A 9 -16.00 9.39 8.59
N MET A 10 -17.19 9.94 8.87
CA MET A 10 -17.82 9.84 10.18
C MET A 10 -18.41 8.45 10.48
N VAL A 11 -18.83 7.70 9.45
CA VAL A 11 -19.29 6.32 9.60
C VAL A 11 -18.13 5.39 9.97
N VAL A 12 -16.98 5.53 9.28
CA VAL A 12 -15.76 4.77 9.59
C VAL A 12 -15.27 5.11 11.01
N TYR A 13 -15.23 6.39 11.38
CA TYR A 13 -14.75 6.81 12.71
C TYR A 13 -15.63 6.31 13.86
N LYS A 14 -16.96 6.22 13.67
CA LYS A 14 -17.89 5.72 14.71
C LYS A 14 -17.78 4.22 14.94
N LEU A 15 -17.45 3.43 13.92
CA LEU A 15 -17.29 1.97 14.03
C LEU A 15 -16.06 1.58 14.84
N LEU A 16 -15.05 2.46 14.94
CA LEU A 16 -13.76 2.16 15.56
C LEU A 16 -13.71 2.40 17.08
N ARG A 17 -14.80 2.85 17.73
CA ARG A 17 -14.79 3.32 19.12
C ARG A 17 -15.37 2.37 20.19
N GLN A 18 -15.76 1.15 19.86
CA GLN A 18 -16.40 0.24 20.83
C GLN A 18 -15.46 -0.87 21.32
N VAL A 19 -14.53 -0.59 22.25
CA VAL A 19 -14.07 -1.52 23.32
C VAL A 19 -13.35 -0.68 24.41
N GLU A 20 -13.82 -0.74 25.66
CA GLU A 20 -13.12 -0.22 26.85
C GLU A 20 -12.26 -1.34 27.48
N LEU A 21 -10.98 -1.10 27.80
CA LEU A 21 -10.21 -1.87 28.81
C LEU A 21 -8.95 -1.09 29.32
N ASP A 22 -8.70 -1.26 30.63
CA ASP A 22 -7.53 -1.03 31.54
C ASP A 22 -6.62 0.24 31.43
N PHE A 23 -6.21 0.79 32.58
CA PHE A 23 -5.73 2.16 32.77
C PHE A 23 -4.25 2.36 33.19
N SER A 24 -3.48 1.30 33.47
CA SER A 24 -2.11 1.46 34.01
C SER A 24 -0.98 1.54 32.97
N HIS A 25 -1.16 1.02 31.75
CA HIS A 25 -0.18 1.10 30.63
C HIS A 25 -0.31 2.36 29.75
N ARG A 26 -1.24 3.28 30.06
CA ARG A 26 -1.59 4.39 29.15
C ARG A 26 -0.57 5.53 29.04
N LEU A 27 0.30 5.76 30.02
CA LEU A 27 1.12 6.98 30.04
C LEU A 27 2.27 6.96 29.01
N ASP A 28 3.00 5.85 28.90
CA ASP A 28 4.12 5.72 27.95
C ASP A 28 3.61 5.65 26.50
N VAL A 29 2.53 4.91 26.32
CA VAL A 29 1.83 4.67 25.07
C VAL A 29 1.21 5.96 24.49
N PHE A 30 0.52 6.75 25.32
CA PHE A 30 -0.03 8.04 24.92
C PHE A 30 1.06 9.07 24.54
N MET A 31 2.28 8.89 25.05
CA MET A 31 3.44 9.73 24.71
C MET A 31 4.01 9.39 23.33
N LEU A 32 4.03 8.11 22.94
CA LEU A 32 4.44 7.63 21.61
C LEU A 32 3.56 8.19 20.49
N CYS A 33 2.24 8.05 20.61
CA CYS A 33 1.28 8.57 19.63
C CYS A 33 1.42 10.09 19.40
N ARG A 34 1.61 10.85 20.50
CA ARG A 34 1.80 12.31 20.43
C ARG A 34 3.14 12.73 19.85
N ASN A 35 4.17 11.90 19.96
CA ASN A 35 5.47 12.19 19.35
C ASN A 35 5.42 12.01 17.84
N GLN A 36 4.74 10.98 17.34
CA GLN A 36 4.66 10.72 15.90
C GLN A 36 4.03 11.89 15.14
N PHE A 37 2.90 12.43 15.60
CA PHE A 37 2.25 13.57 14.94
C PHE A 37 3.06 14.87 15.02
N LYS A 38 3.83 15.07 16.09
CA LYS A 38 4.75 16.21 16.17
C LYS A 38 5.87 16.08 15.13
N PHE A 39 6.45 14.89 15.01
CA PHE A 39 7.52 14.66 14.05
C PHE A 39 7.04 14.87 12.62
N THR A 40 5.89 14.31 12.24
CA THR A 40 5.34 14.50 10.89
C THR A 40 4.98 15.96 10.65
N ASN A 41 4.34 16.65 11.61
CA ASN A 41 4.01 18.07 11.44
C ASN A 41 5.25 18.97 11.20
N HIS A 42 6.39 18.63 11.81
CA HIS A 42 7.62 19.42 11.69
C HIS A 42 8.50 19.06 10.48
N HIS A 43 8.50 17.80 10.05
CA HIS A 43 9.47 17.32 9.06
C HIS A 43 8.84 16.87 7.74
N ASP A 44 7.53 16.65 7.69
CA ASP A 44 6.84 16.19 6.49
C ASP A 44 6.39 17.35 5.60
N ALA A 45 6.30 17.11 4.29
CA ALA A 45 5.64 18.03 3.39
C ALA A 45 4.12 17.98 3.64
N HIS A 46 3.44 19.13 3.63
CA HIS A 46 2.01 19.21 3.97
C HIS A 46 1.09 19.01 2.75
N ASP A 47 1.31 17.94 1.98
CA ASP A 47 0.49 17.56 0.83
C ASP A 47 -0.68 16.63 1.18
N TYR A 48 -0.67 16.03 2.38
CA TYR A 48 -1.77 15.23 2.92
C TYR A 48 -2.39 15.81 4.20
N LYS A 49 -3.64 15.42 4.47
CA LYS A 49 -4.33 15.64 5.75
C LYS A 49 -4.77 14.31 6.35
N PRO A 50 -3.85 13.54 6.99
CA PRO A 50 -4.15 12.20 7.47
C PRO A 50 -5.12 12.20 8.65
N LEU A 51 -5.79 11.07 8.85
CA LEU A 51 -6.51 10.78 10.08
C LEU A 51 -5.54 10.83 11.28
N PRO A 52 -5.97 11.30 12.46
CA PRO A 52 -5.12 11.36 13.65
C PRO A 52 -4.98 9.97 14.30
N VAL A 53 -4.46 9.00 13.55
CA VAL A 53 -4.18 7.63 13.97
C VAL A 53 -2.77 7.26 13.52
N ALA A 54 -1.98 6.66 14.40
CA ALA A 54 -0.63 6.19 14.10
C ALA A 54 -0.62 4.65 14.14
N LEU A 55 -0.71 4.02 12.98
CA LEU A 55 -0.71 2.56 12.84
C LEU A 55 0.69 1.98 13.08
N GLU A 56 0.77 0.90 13.86
CA GLU A 56 2.01 0.19 14.19
C GLU A 56 2.13 -1.15 13.46
N SER A 57 1.03 -1.91 13.36
CA SER A 57 1.04 -3.24 12.76
C SER A 57 -0.26 -3.57 12.05
N GLY A 58 -0.25 -4.60 11.20
CA GLY A 58 -1.42 -5.08 10.49
C GLY A 58 -1.32 -6.55 10.07
N GLU A 59 -2.46 -7.24 10.11
CA GLU A 59 -2.62 -8.64 9.75
C GLU A 59 -4.00 -8.88 9.13
N GLY A 60 -4.03 -9.35 7.88
CA GLY A 60 -5.29 -9.59 7.17
C GLY A 60 -6.11 -8.29 7.02
N ILE A 61 -7.32 -8.27 7.58
CA ILE A 61 -8.21 -7.10 7.55
C ILE A 61 -8.03 -6.17 8.75
N PHE A 62 -7.10 -6.49 9.65
CA PHE A 62 -6.91 -5.80 10.91
C PHE A 62 -5.65 -4.94 10.92
N VAL A 63 -5.72 -3.80 11.61
CA VAL A 63 -4.57 -2.95 11.94
C VAL A 63 -4.63 -2.52 13.39
N TRP A 64 -3.46 -2.35 14.01
CA TRP A 64 -3.32 -1.86 15.38
C TRP A 64 -2.59 -0.52 15.38
N ASP A 65 -3.06 0.44 16.16
CA ASP A 65 -2.27 1.65 16.44
C ASP A 65 -1.22 1.43 17.53
N VAL A 66 -0.33 2.41 17.69
CA VAL A 66 0.68 2.44 18.76
C VAL A 66 0.07 2.44 20.17
N ASP A 67 -1.24 2.72 20.29
CA ASP A 67 -1.99 2.63 21.53
C ASP A 67 -2.56 1.22 21.78
N GLY A 68 -2.27 0.26 20.91
CA GLY A 68 -2.76 -1.12 20.96
C GLY A 68 -4.22 -1.27 20.54
N ARG A 69 -4.87 -0.22 20.02
CA ARG A 69 -6.26 -0.28 19.57
C ARG A 69 -6.35 -0.99 18.24
N LEU A 70 -7.29 -1.92 18.15
CA LEU A 70 -7.57 -2.71 16.95
C LEU A 70 -8.63 -2.03 16.08
N TYR A 71 -8.39 -2.00 14.78
CA TYR A 71 -9.27 -1.44 13.77
C TYR A 71 -9.47 -2.42 12.61
N PHE A 72 -10.65 -2.38 11.99
CA PHE A 72 -10.83 -2.95 10.65
C PHE A 72 -10.34 -1.94 9.60
N ASP A 73 -9.49 -2.38 8.67
CA ASP A 73 -9.09 -1.56 7.53
C ASP A 73 -10.12 -1.66 6.39
N PHE A 74 -10.99 -0.66 6.31
CA PHE A 74 -11.98 -0.51 5.24
C PHE A 74 -11.47 0.28 4.02
N LEU A 75 -10.20 0.71 4.01
CA LEU A 75 -9.59 1.46 2.90
C LEU A 75 -8.66 0.57 2.06
N SER A 76 -7.99 -0.40 2.70
CA SER A 76 -7.04 -1.34 2.08
C SER A 76 -5.94 -0.63 1.28
N ALA A 77 -5.47 0.50 1.81
CA ALA A 77 -4.55 1.43 1.15
C ALA A 77 -4.93 1.71 -0.31
N TYR A 78 -6.18 2.12 -0.54
CA TYR A 78 -6.75 2.37 -1.87
C TYR A 78 -6.70 1.12 -2.78
N SER A 79 -7.11 -0.03 -2.23
CA SER A 79 -7.10 -1.35 -2.90
C SER A 79 -5.71 -1.94 -3.18
N ALA A 80 -4.63 -1.36 -2.67
CA ALA A 80 -3.29 -1.95 -2.82
C ALA A 80 -3.12 -3.23 -1.98
N VAL A 81 -3.82 -3.33 -0.83
CA VAL A 81 -3.68 -4.44 0.13
C VAL A 81 -4.89 -5.38 0.05
N ASN A 82 -5.32 -5.72 -1.17
CA ASN A 82 -6.49 -6.58 -1.39
C ASN A 82 -6.34 -7.99 -0.81
N GLN A 83 -5.10 -8.47 -0.65
CA GLN A 83 -4.78 -9.77 -0.07
C GLN A 83 -4.74 -9.74 1.48
N GLY A 84 -4.93 -8.56 2.09
CA GLY A 84 -4.76 -8.34 3.51
C GLY A 84 -3.33 -7.99 3.91
N HIS A 85 -3.20 -7.25 5.00
CA HIS A 85 -1.92 -6.80 5.55
C HIS A 85 -1.05 -8.00 5.91
N CYS A 86 0.24 -7.90 5.58
CA CYS A 86 1.26 -8.90 5.92
C CYS A 86 0.92 -10.35 5.51
N HIS A 87 0.23 -10.55 4.38
CA HIS A 87 -0.20 -11.89 3.94
C HIS A 87 0.97 -12.90 3.92
N PRO A 88 0.89 -14.04 4.65
CA PRO A 88 2.04 -14.92 4.91
C PRO A 88 2.79 -15.38 3.65
N LYS A 89 2.05 -15.76 2.59
CA LYS A 89 2.68 -16.20 1.32
C LYS A 89 3.47 -15.10 0.61
N ILE A 90 3.03 -13.84 0.71
CA ILE A 90 3.68 -12.70 0.05
C ILE A 90 4.95 -12.34 0.83
N ILE A 91 4.84 -12.29 2.16
CA ILE A 91 5.98 -12.03 3.05
C ILE A 91 7.05 -13.13 2.93
N GLU A 92 6.65 -14.40 2.84
CA GLU A 92 7.58 -15.50 2.61
C GLU A 92 8.30 -15.38 1.26
N ALA A 93 7.56 -15.09 0.18
CA ALA A 93 8.14 -14.89 -1.15
C ALA A 93 9.14 -13.73 -1.18
N LEU A 94 8.81 -12.62 -0.53
CA LEU A 94 9.70 -11.47 -0.36
C LEU A 94 10.98 -11.88 0.38
N LYS A 95 10.86 -12.45 1.58
CA LYS A 95 12.02 -12.86 2.41
C LYS A 95 12.93 -13.84 1.68
N LYS A 96 12.36 -14.79 0.92
CA LYS A 96 13.12 -15.77 0.14
C LYS A 96 13.94 -15.13 -0.98
N GLN A 97 13.41 -14.09 -1.64
CA GLN A 97 14.11 -13.41 -2.73
C GLN A 97 15.10 -12.36 -2.21
N ASP A 98 14.77 -11.67 -1.12
CA ASP A 98 15.59 -10.63 -0.49
C ASP A 98 16.96 -11.16 -0.05
N GLY A 99 16.99 -12.37 0.53
CA GLY A 99 18.25 -13.04 0.89
C GLY A 99 19.09 -13.53 -0.30
N ARG A 100 18.69 -13.26 -1.55
CA ARG A 100 19.38 -13.74 -2.77
C ARG A 100 19.83 -12.59 -3.67
N LEU A 101 18.88 -11.81 -4.18
CA LEU A 101 19.14 -10.67 -5.07
C LEU A 101 17.86 -9.83 -5.21
N THR A 102 17.94 -8.55 -4.88
CA THR A 102 16.78 -7.62 -4.92
C THR A 102 16.74 -6.77 -6.18
N LEU A 103 17.91 -6.38 -6.70
CA LEU A 103 18.00 -5.47 -7.84
C LEU A 103 19.15 -5.86 -8.77
N CYS A 104 18.81 -6.00 -10.04
CA CYS A 104 19.77 -5.93 -11.14
C CYS A 104 19.27 -4.89 -12.14
N SER A 105 20.19 -4.19 -12.81
CA SER A 105 19.78 -3.27 -13.87
C SER A 105 19.19 -4.06 -15.04
N ARG A 106 18.43 -3.40 -15.91
CA ARG A 106 17.94 -4.00 -17.17
C ARG A 106 19.06 -4.29 -18.19
N GLY A 107 20.31 -3.94 -17.87
CA GLY A 107 21.49 -4.36 -18.63
C GLY A 107 21.92 -5.81 -18.35
N THR A 108 21.38 -6.42 -17.29
CA THR A 108 21.56 -7.85 -16.99
C THR A 108 20.21 -8.52 -16.82
N ASN A 109 20.18 -9.85 -17.01
CA ASN A 109 18.97 -10.63 -16.81
C ASN A 109 18.86 -11.10 -15.36
N SER A 110 17.70 -10.85 -14.74
CA SER A 110 17.30 -11.51 -13.51
C SER A 110 16.79 -12.92 -13.82
N ASN A 111 17.09 -13.88 -12.96
CA ASN A 111 16.61 -15.26 -13.12
C ASN A 111 15.10 -15.41 -12.86
N VAL A 112 14.41 -14.41 -12.30
CA VAL A 112 12.97 -14.47 -11.97
C VAL A 112 12.08 -13.62 -12.90
N LEU A 113 12.65 -12.65 -13.61
CA LEU A 113 11.88 -11.71 -14.43
C LEU A 113 11.10 -12.44 -15.54
N GLY A 114 11.76 -13.34 -16.28
CA GLY A 114 11.11 -14.07 -17.36
C GLY A 114 10.01 -15.04 -16.90
N GLU A 115 10.14 -15.64 -15.71
CA GLU A 115 9.10 -16.48 -15.12
C GLU A 115 7.85 -15.65 -14.77
N TYR A 116 8.06 -14.47 -14.18
CA TYR A 116 6.99 -13.51 -13.89
C TYR A 116 6.31 -12.99 -15.17
N GLU A 117 7.08 -12.57 -16.17
CA GLU A 117 6.54 -12.09 -17.45
C GLU A 117 5.67 -13.16 -18.11
N LYS A 118 6.15 -14.41 -18.18
CA LYS A 118 5.40 -15.54 -18.73
C LYS A 118 4.13 -15.84 -17.94
N PHE A 119 4.19 -15.80 -16.60
CA PHE A 119 3.02 -16.02 -15.76
C PHE A 119 1.92 -15.00 -16.05
N MET A 120 2.28 -13.72 -16.12
CA MET A 120 1.33 -12.62 -16.32
C MET A 120 0.73 -12.61 -17.73
N THR A 121 1.55 -12.83 -18.77
CA THR A 121 1.06 -12.88 -20.15
C THR A 121 0.05 -14.00 -20.35
N ASN A 122 0.30 -15.18 -19.76
CA ASN A 122 -0.64 -16.30 -19.78
C ASN A 122 -1.91 -16.02 -18.96
N LEU A 123 -1.79 -15.37 -17.80
CA LEU A 123 -2.92 -15.06 -16.93
C LEU A 123 -3.91 -14.07 -17.58
N PHE A 124 -3.38 -13.04 -18.25
CA PHE A 124 -4.20 -11.97 -18.83
C PHE A 124 -4.43 -12.09 -20.34
N GLY A 125 -3.78 -13.04 -21.02
CA GLY A 125 -3.94 -13.28 -22.46
C GLY A 125 -3.28 -12.24 -23.37
N TYR A 126 -2.11 -11.70 -22.97
CA TYR A 126 -1.34 -10.74 -23.76
C TYR A 126 -0.05 -11.35 -24.30
N ASP A 127 0.47 -10.86 -25.43
CA ASP A 127 1.72 -11.38 -26.02
C ASP A 127 2.98 -10.98 -25.23
N LYS A 128 2.98 -9.78 -24.63
CA LYS A 128 4.14 -9.18 -23.95
C LYS A 128 3.72 -8.38 -22.72
N LEU A 129 4.59 -8.32 -21.73
CA LEU A 129 4.47 -7.51 -20.54
C LEU A 129 5.60 -6.48 -20.48
N LEU A 130 5.30 -5.24 -20.08
CA LEU A 130 6.30 -4.24 -19.70
C LEU A 130 6.13 -3.94 -18.20
N PRO A 131 6.97 -4.49 -17.31
CA PRO A 131 6.85 -4.24 -15.88
C PRO A 131 7.43 -2.89 -15.48
N ILE A 132 6.72 -2.21 -14.59
CA ILE A 132 6.90 -0.83 -14.16
C ILE A 132 6.55 -0.73 -12.66
N ASN A 133 6.96 0.34 -11.96
CA ASN A 133 6.85 0.42 -10.50
C ASN A 133 5.56 1.07 -10.03
N SER A 134 5.17 2.20 -10.63
CA SER A 134 3.97 2.95 -10.23
C SER A 134 2.84 2.90 -11.25
N GLY A 135 1.62 3.19 -10.80
CA GLY A 135 0.47 3.35 -11.69
C GLY A 135 0.64 4.49 -12.70
N VAL A 136 1.31 5.58 -12.31
CA VAL A 136 1.57 6.72 -13.19
C VAL A 136 2.53 6.34 -14.31
N GLU A 137 3.66 5.71 -13.99
CA GLU A 137 4.60 5.24 -15.01
C GLU A 137 3.95 4.21 -15.96
N GLY A 138 3.01 3.39 -15.46
CA GLY A 138 2.20 2.47 -16.27
C GLY A 138 1.33 3.22 -17.28
N CYS A 139 0.58 4.23 -16.83
CA CYS A 139 -0.24 5.08 -17.68
C CYS A 139 0.60 5.84 -18.72
N GLU A 140 1.72 6.42 -18.32
CA GLU A 140 2.63 7.13 -19.23
C GLU A 140 3.23 6.20 -20.29
N SER A 141 3.64 4.99 -19.90
CA SER A 141 4.18 3.99 -20.82
C SER A 141 3.13 3.54 -21.82
N ALA A 142 1.90 3.29 -21.37
CA ALA A 142 0.78 2.96 -22.25
C ALA A 142 0.48 4.09 -23.24
N MET A 143 0.45 5.34 -22.79
CA MET A 143 0.27 6.51 -23.67
C MET A 143 1.39 6.63 -24.71
N LYS A 144 2.65 6.42 -24.31
CA LYS A 144 3.80 6.45 -25.23
C LYS A 144 3.70 5.35 -26.28
N LEU A 145 3.32 4.14 -25.87
CA LEU A 145 3.12 3.01 -26.78
C LEU A 145 1.99 3.28 -27.79
N ALA A 146 0.83 3.74 -27.30
CA ALA A 146 -0.31 4.07 -28.15
C ALA A 146 0.01 5.17 -29.17
N ARG A 147 0.70 6.24 -28.74
CA ARG A 147 1.13 7.32 -29.63
C ARG A 147 2.14 6.83 -30.67
N ARG A 148 3.14 6.04 -30.26
CA ARG A 148 4.14 5.48 -31.18
C ARG A 148 3.45 4.62 -32.25
N TRP A 149 2.58 3.71 -31.82
CA TRP A 149 1.83 2.86 -32.73
C TRP A 149 0.99 3.67 -33.72
N ALA A 150 0.29 4.72 -33.27
CA ALA A 150 -0.53 5.56 -34.14
C ALA A 150 0.29 6.30 -35.22
N TYR A 151 1.58 6.54 -35.01
CA TYR A 151 2.48 7.08 -36.04
C TYR A 151 2.95 6.01 -37.03
N ASP A 152 3.20 4.78 -36.56
CA ASP A 152 3.70 3.68 -37.39
C ASP A 152 2.57 3.01 -38.21
N ALA A 153 1.34 2.97 -37.70
CA ALA A 153 0.18 2.29 -38.29
C ALA A 153 -0.61 3.12 -39.31
N LYS A 154 0.01 4.18 -39.88
CA LYS A 154 -0.57 4.94 -40.99
C LYS A 154 -0.61 4.15 -42.29
#